data_AF-A0A2R4D1L8-F1
#
_entry.id   AF-A0A2R4D1L8-F1
#
_cell.length_a   1.000
_cell.length_b   1.000
_cell.length_c   1.000
_cell.angle_alpha   90.00
_cell.angle_beta   90.00
_cell.angle_gamma   90.00
#
_symmetry.space_group_name_H-M   'P 1'
#
loop_
_entity.id
_entity.type
_entity.pdbx_description
1 polymer ?
#
loop_
_entity_poly.entity_id
_entity_poly.type
_entity_poly.pdbx_seq_one_letter_code
_entity_poly.pdbx_strand_id
1 'polypeptide(L)'
;MKKIMGYRREDGKFGLRNKVIIIPSVHCANKVCENIARKCNGAVYINHQHGCSQLEFDALQTRDVLIGHGSNANVFGVLIIGLGCEVIQAKAVAEKIKEATPYKKVEYLVIQECGGSKNTIENGIKIVNEMLESAAKLQKSEGDFSDLILGTECGGSDSYSGLSANPALGSLSDFVIDEGGAVILAETTELIGCEAILAKRAKNDEIAKKVYDKILAYENLVKSFHADIRGANPSPGNMAGGLSTIEEKSLGCVYKAGTRTLMDVIDYAKPVVSKGLTFMNTPGNDIEQLSAMVAGGANICVFTTGRGTPTGSAIVPTIKMSSNTFCYENMNDAIDINAGSIIDGVKTKEEVRDELIELIVRISDGELVKAELNEQNDFSVWRLATTC
;
A
#
# COMPACT_ATOMS: atom_id res chain seq x y z
N MET A 1 -0.67 17.67 -19.46
CA MET A 1 -1.29 17.05 -18.28
C MET A 1 -2.50 16.23 -18.70
N LYS A 2 -2.41 14.91 -18.59
CA LYS A 2 -3.57 14.02 -18.76
C LYS A 2 -4.49 14.19 -17.57
N LYS A 3 -5.80 14.24 -17.82
CA LYS A 3 -6.83 14.43 -16.79
C LYS A 3 -7.24 13.08 -16.20
N ILE A 4 -7.56 13.09 -14.91
CA ILE A 4 -8.12 11.96 -14.18
C ILE A 4 -9.33 12.42 -13.37
N MET A 5 -10.26 11.51 -13.09
CA MET A 5 -11.46 11.78 -12.30
C MET A 5 -11.36 11.12 -10.92
N GLY A 6 -11.86 11.80 -9.88
CA GLY A 6 -11.78 11.27 -8.52
C GLY A 6 -12.47 12.16 -7.50
N TYR A 7 -12.22 11.94 -6.23
CA TYR A 7 -12.87 12.60 -5.12
C TYR A 7 -11.86 13.50 -4.43
N ARG A 8 -11.88 14.79 -4.76
CA ARG A 8 -11.09 15.79 -4.04
C ARG A 8 -11.71 16.04 -2.67
N ARG A 9 -10.90 15.86 -1.64
CA ARG A 9 -11.27 16.07 -0.24
C ARG A 9 -11.07 17.54 0.14
N GLU A 10 -11.64 17.96 1.27
CA GLU A 10 -11.54 19.36 1.72
C GLU A 10 -10.11 19.80 2.06
N ASP A 11 -9.21 18.85 2.38
CA ASP A 11 -7.77 19.08 2.56
C ASP A 11 -6.98 19.12 1.24
N GLY A 12 -7.67 19.05 0.10
CA GLY A 12 -7.08 19.08 -1.25
C GLY A 12 -6.57 17.72 -1.76
N LYS A 13 -6.47 16.69 -0.90
CA LYS A 13 -6.03 15.35 -1.32
C LYS A 13 -7.05 14.70 -2.24
N PHE A 14 -6.59 13.79 -3.09
CA PHE A 14 -7.38 13.20 -4.15
C PHE A 14 -7.52 11.68 -3.99
N GLY A 15 -8.75 11.19 -3.95
CA GLY A 15 -9.04 9.75 -3.94
C GLY A 15 -9.57 9.26 -5.28
N LEU A 16 -9.03 8.16 -5.81
CA LEU A 16 -9.59 7.44 -6.96
C LEU A 16 -10.81 6.57 -6.59
N ARG A 17 -11.04 6.38 -5.28
CA ARG A 17 -12.20 5.66 -4.73
C ARG A 17 -12.88 6.49 -3.64
N ASN A 18 -14.08 6.06 -3.25
CA ASN A 18 -14.90 6.71 -2.22
C ASN A 18 -15.43 5.67 -1.21
N LYS A 19 -14.52 4.91 -0.61
CA LYS A 19 -14.83 3.74 0.22
C LYS A 19 -15.34 4.17 1.59
N VAL A 20 -16.29 3.42 2.15
CA VAL A 20 -16.59 3.41 3.58
C VAL A 20 -15.88 2.20 4.17
N ILE A 21 -14.99 2.43 5.14
CA ILE A 21 -14.15 1.38 5.72
C ILE A 21 -14.53 1.10 7.17
N ILE A 22 -14.51 -0.18 7.55
CA ILE A 22 -14.70 -0.65 8.91
C ILE A 22 -13.36 -1.19 9.42
N ILE A 23 -12.85 -0.60 10.51
CA ILE A 23 -11.52 -0.89 11.04
C ILE A 23 -11.64 -1.56 12.42
N PRO A 24 -11.19 -2.81 12.58
CA PRO A 24 -11.01 -3.40 13.90
C PRO A 24 -9.76 -2.81 14.57
N SER A 25 -9.90 -2.34 15.82
CA SER A 25 -8.75 -1.91 16.63
C SER A 25 -7.94 -3.09 17.19
N VAL A 26 -8.53 -4.29 17.20
CA VAL A 26 -7.94 -5.54 17.72
C VAL A 26 -8.55 -6.75 17.00
N HIS A 27 -7.80 -7.87 16.97
CA HIS A 27 -8.24 -9.11 16.32
C HIS A 27 -9.62 -9.61 16.79
N CYS A 28 -9.95 -9.49 18.08
CA CYS A 28 -11.23 -9.92 18.64
C CYS A 28 -12.45 -9.19 18.02
N ALA A 29 -12.25 -8.01 17.43
CA ALA A 29 -13.31 -7.23 16.79
C ALA A 29 -13.56 -7.64 15.32
N ASN A 30 -12.66 -8.42 14.70
CA ASN A 30 -12.72 -8.74 13.27
C ASN A 30 -14.06 -9.32 12.83
N LYS A 31 -14.61 -10.28 13.58
CA LYS A 31 -15.85 -10.95 13.17
C LYS A 31 -17.06 -10.00 13.22
N VAL A 32 -17.04 -9.01 14.11
CA VAL A 32 -18.06 -7.96 14.16
C VAL A 32 -17.93 -7.06 12.93
N CYS A 33 -16.72 -6.61 12.60
CA CYS A 33 -16.46 -5.80 11.40
C CYS A 33 -16.91 -6.51 10.11
N GLU A 34 -16.50 -7.77 9.93
CA GLU A 34 -16.86 -8.61 8.78
C GLU A 34 -18.37 -8.76 8.64
N ASN A 35 -19.08 -9.01 9.75
CA ASN A 35 -20.53 -9.16 9.76
C ASN A 35 -21.28 -7.86 9.43
N ILE A 36 -20.72 -6.69 9.80
CA ILE A 36 -21.27 -5.39 9.41
C ILE A 36 -21.06 -5.19 7.90
N ALA A 37 -19.84 -5.40 7.40
CA ALA A 37 -19.50 -5.23 5.97
C ALA A 37 -20.38 -6.10 5.07
N ARG A 38 -20.57 -7.39 5.42
CA ARG A 38 -21.45 -8.32 4.67
C ARG A 38 -22.91 -7.87 4.59
N LYS A 39 -23.37 -7.07 5.55
CA LYS A 39 -24.75 -6.55 5.60
C LYS A 39 -24.90 -5.15 5.00
N CYS A 40 -23.78 -4.48 4.69
CA CYS A 40 -23.75 -3.12 4.15
C CYS A 40 -23.03 -3.15 2.80
N ASN A 41 -23.76 -3.44 1.72
CA ASN A 41 -23.18 -3.52 0.38
C ASN A 41 -22.42 -2.23 0.02
N GLY A 42 -21.15 -2.35 -0.38
CA GLY A 42 -20.27 -1.22 -0.69
C GLY A 42 -19.35 -0.77 0.46
N ALA A 43 -19.56 -1.26 1.67
CA ALA A 43 -18.59 -1.12 2.75
C ALA A 43 -17.50 -2.20 2.65
N VAL A 44 -16.27 -1.84 3.00
CA VAL A 44 -15.13 -2.76 3.06
C VAL A 44 -14.60 -2.80 4.49
N TYR A 45 -13.96 -3.91 4.88
CA TYR A 45 -13.27 -4.00 6.16
C TYR A 45 -11.83 -4.44 5.95
N ILE A 46 -10.96 -4.08 6.89
CA ILE A 46 -9.59 -4.62 6.98
C ILE A 46 -9.51 -5.63 8.12
N ASN A 47 -8.66 -6.63 7.97
CA ASN A 47 -8.52 -7.71 8.94
C ASN A 47 -7.35 -7.43 9.90
N HIS A 48 -7.64 -7.19 11.18
CA HIS A 48 -6.61 -6.94 12.18
C HIS A 48 -5.93 -8.24 12.63
N GLN A 49 -4.61 -8.32 12.55
CA GLN A 49 -3.87 -9.57 12.79
C GLN A 49 -3.46 -9.80 14.26
N HIS A 50 -3.50 -8.77 15.10
CA HIS A 50 -2.90 -8.80 16.44
C HIS A 50 -3.90 -8.72 17.60
N GLY A 51 -3.55 -9.39 18.69
CA GLY A 51 -4.26 -9.30 19.97
C GLY A 51 -3.73 -8.15 20.83
N CYS A 52 -4.13 -8.13 22.10
CA CYS A 52 -3.79 -7.04 23.03
C CYS A 52 -2.33 -7.02 23.49
N SER A 53 -1.55 -8.08 23.24
CA SER A 53 -0.18 -8.27 23.75
C SER A 53 0.92 -7.49 23.01
N GLN A 54 0.58 -6.36 22.39
CA GLN A 54 1.57 -5.54 21.70
C GLN A 54 2.36 -4.68 22.71
N LEU A 55 3.69 -4.72 22.63
CA LEU A 55 4.55 -3.78 23.35
C LEU A 55 4.35 -2.36 22.81
N GLU A 56 4.62 -1.34 23.63
CA GLU A 56 4.28 0.06 23.34
C GLU A 56 4.71 0.52 21.94
N PHE A 57 5.99 0.39 21.59
CA PHE A 57 6.52 0.85 20.28
C PHE A 57 5.89 0.13 19.08
N ASP A 58 5.58 -1.15 19.25
CA ASP A 58 4.95 -1.98 18.23
C ASP A 58 3.44 -1.68 18.12
N ALA A 59 2.77 -1.39 19.24
CA ALA A 59 1.39 -0.91 19.28
C ALA A 59 1.24 0.47 18.64
N LEU A 60 2.22 1.37 18.83
CA LEU A 60 2.26 2.68 18.18
C LEU A 60 2.34 2.55 16.65
N GLN A 61 3.17 1.62 16.13
CA GLN A 61 3.24 1.36 14.69
C GLN A 61 1.89 0.85 14.15
N THR A 62 1.27 -0.15 14.79
CA THR A 62 -0.07 -0.62 14.38
C THR A 62 -1.09 0.52 14.40
N ARG A 63 -1.11 1.34 15.46
CA ARG A 63 -2.02 2.49 15.56
C ARG A 63 -1.82 3.46 14.40
N ASP A 64 -0.58 3.77 14.05
CA ASP A 64 -0.27 4.67 12.93
C ASP A 64 -0.75 4.09 11.58
N VAL A 65 -0.64 2.76 11.37
CA VAL A 65 -1.21 2.09 10.18
C VAL A 65 -2.72 2.24 10.13
N LEU A 66 -3.44 2.00 11.24
CA LEU A 66 -4.89 2.13 11.30
C LEU A 66 -5.35 3.58 11.05
N ILE A 67 -4.65 4.55 11.63
CA ILE A 67 -4.91 5.98 11.40
C ILE A 67 -4.68 6.33 9.94
N GLY A 68 -3.57 5.88 9.34
CA GLY A 68 -3.25 6.13 7.94
C GLY A 68 -4.31 5.59 6.98
N HIS A 69 -4.78 4.35 7.20
CA HIS A 69 -5.86 3.77 6.41
C HIS A 69 -7.16 4.57 6.52
N GLY A 70 -7.56 4.94 7.74
CA GLY A 70 -8.75 5.77 7.95
C GLY A 70 -8.63 7.18 7.36
N SER A 71 -7.41 7.73 7.31
CA SER A 71 -7.13 9.08 6.82
C SER A 71 -6.91 9.15 5.30
N ASN A 72 -6.70 8.00 4.63
CA ASN A 72 -6.44 7.94 3.19
C ASN A 72 -7.54 8.62 2.36
N ALA A 73 -7.15 9.27 1.25
CA ALA A 73 -8.07 10.03 0.40
C ALA A 73 -9.11 9.16 -0.34
N ASN A 74 -8.82 7.87 -0.55
CA ASN A 74 -9.78 6.90 -1.10
C ASN A 74 -10.91 6.56 -0.11
N VAL A 75 -10.82 6.97 1.14
CA VAL A 75 -11.79 6.69 2.20
C VAL A 75 -12.67 7.91 2.46
N PHE A 76 -13.98 7.74 2.30
CA PHE A 76 -15.01 8.73 2.59
C PHE A 76 -15.40 8.78 4.07
N GLY A 77 -15.49 7.63 4.72
CA GLY A 77 -16.00 7.50 6.07
C GLY A 77 -15.46 6.25 6.76
N VAL A 78 -15.36 6.32 8.08
CA VAL A 78 -14.69 5.28 8.88
C VAL A 78 -15.55 4.91 10.08
N LEU A 79 -15.74 3.61 10.28
CA LEU A 79 -16.25 3.06 11.53
C LEU A 79 -15.15 2.21 12.19
N ILE A 80 -14.71 2.58 13.40
CA ILE A 80 -13.74 1.82 14.16
C ILE A 80 -14.48 0.93 15.18
N ILE A 81 -14.19 -0.36 15.23
CA ILE A 81 -14.77 -1.28 16.20
C ILE A 81 -13.67 -1.76 17.16
N GLY A 82 -13.87 -1.51 18.45
CA GLY A 82 -13.03 -2.05 19.52
C GLY A 82 -13.73 -3.09 20.36
N LEU A 83 -12.96 -3.90 21.08
CA LEU A 83 -13.52 -4.82 22.06
C LEU A 83 -13.86 -4.08 23.36
N GLY A 84 -12.90 -3.28 23.85
CA GLY A 84 -12.98 -2.47 25.08
C GLY A 84 -11.80 -2.67 26.03
N CYS A 85 -10.92 -3.64 25.78
CA CYS A 85 -9.79 -3.99 26.66
C CYS A 85 -8.44 -4.05 25.95
N GLU A 86 -8.38 -3.69 24.67
CA GLU A 86 -7.17 -3.70 23.87
C GLU A 86 -6.20 -2.55 24.20
N VAL A 87 -4.92 -2.68 23.83
CA VAL A 87 -3.94 -1.59 24.00
C VAL A 87 -4.26 -0.42 23.07
N ILE A 88 -4.66 -0.72 21.83
CA ILE A 88 -4.99 0.29 20.82
C ILE A 88 -6.48 0.60 20.89
N GLN A 89 -6.83 1.59 21.71
CA GLN A 89 -8.24 1.93 21.96
C GLN A 89 -8.92 2.50 20.71
N ALA A 90 -10.08 1.93 20.32
CA ALA A 90 -10.85 2.36 19.15
C ALA A 90 -11.16 3.86 19.13
N LYS A 91 -11.54 4.42 20.29
CA LYS A 91 -11.78 5.85 20.47
C LYS A 91 -10.56 6.70 20.12
N ALA A 92 -9.38 6.32 20.60
CA ALA A 92 -8.14 7.07 20.35
C ALA A 92 -7.75 7.07 18.86
N VAL A 93 -7.96 5.94 18.17
CA VAL A 93 -7.77 5.85 16.71
C VAL A 93 -8.76 6.75 15.98
N ALA A 94 -10.05 6.72 16.36
CA ALA A 94 -11.10 7.55 15.77
C ALA A 94 -10.80 9.06 15.92
N GLU A 95 -10.41 9.49 17.13
CA GLU A 95 -10.04 10.88 17.41
C GLU A 95 -8.86 11.33 16.56
N LYS A 96 -7.83 10.49 16.40
CA LYS A 96 -6.66 10.82 15.57
C LYS A 96 -6.96 10.89 14.09
N ILE A 97 -7.83 10.01 13.57
CA ILE A 97 -8.30 10.11 12.18
C ILE A 97 -9.10 11.40 11.99
N LYS A 98 -9.97 11.76 12.95
CA LYS A 98 -10.77 12.99 12.89
C LYS A 98 -9.92 14.25 12.99
N GLU A 99 -8.86 14.24 13.80
CA GLU A 99 -7.85 15.32 13.87
C GLU A 99 -7.14 15.50 12.52
N ALA A 100 -6.72 14.39 11.90
CA ALA A 100 -6.05 14.42 10.59
C ALA A 100 -6.99 14.74 9.43
N THR A 101 -8.28 14.43 9.56
CA THR A 101 -9.31 14.63 8.53
C THR A 101 -10.62 15.20 9.12
N PRO A 102 -10.65 16.49 9.53
CA PRO A 102 -11.81 17.09 10.21
C PRO A 102 -13.12 17.02 9.41
N TYR A 103 -13.03 16.95 8.08
CA TYR A 103 -14.14 16.83 7.14
C TYR A 103 -14.75 15.42 7.08
N LYS A 104 -14.03 14.39 7.53
CA LYS A 104 -14.45 12.99 7.39
C LYS A 104 -15.43 12.58 8.48
N LYS A 105 -16.48 11.81 8.15
CA LYS A 105 -17.32 11.16 9.18
C LYS A 105 -16.54 9.98 9.76
N VAL A 106 -16.23 10.03 11.05
CA VAL A 106 -15.46 9.03 11.77
C VAL A 106 -16.23 8.69 13.03
N GLU A 107 -16.63 7.42 13.16
CA GLU A 107 -17.38 6.91 14.30
C GLU A 107 -16.64 5.74 14.93
N TYR A 108 -16.95 5.42 16.18
CA TYR A 108 -16.45 4.22 16.82
C TYR A 108 -17.53 3.52 17.65
N LEU A 109 -17.40 2.21 17.80
CA LEU A 109 -18.21 1.41 18.73
C LEU A 109 -17.29 0.48 19.54
N VAL A 110 -17.62 0.31 20.81
CA VAL A 110 -16.95 -0.65 21.70
C VAL A 110 -17.90 -1.79 22.00
N ILE A 111 -17.50 -3.02 21.69
CA ILE A 111 -18.36 -4.21 21.77
C ILE A 111 -18.89 -4.42 23.19
N GLN A 112 -18.03 -4.29 24.20
CA GLN A 112 -18.41 -4.46 25.60
C GLN A 112 -19.38 -3.37 26.08
N GLU A 113 -19.19 -2.12 25.64
CA GLU A 113 -20.10 -1.01 25.97
C GLU A 113 -21.47 -1.14 25.28
N CYS A 114 -21.51 -1.76 24.10
CA CYS A 114 -22.75 -2.05 23.38
C CYS A 114 -23.52 -3.25 23.97
N GLY A 115 -22.97 -3.94 24.98
CA GLY A 115 -23.58 -5.16 25.54
C GLY A 115 -23.41 -6.39 24.64
N GLY A 116 -22.36 -6.44 23.81
CA GLY A 116 -21.97 -7.59 23.02
C GLY A 116 -22.12 -7.43 21.50
N SER A 117 -21.71 -8.46 20.77
CA SER A 117 -21.54 -8.41 19.31
C SER A 117 -22.84 -8.12 18.55
N LYS A 118 -23.98 -8.67 18.98
CA LYS A 118 -25.27 -8.48 18.28
C LYS A 118 -25.66 -7.01 18.21
N ASN A 119 -25.70 -6.33 19.35
CA ASN A 119 -26.05 -4.92 19.44
C ASN A 119 -25.03 -4.04 18.71
N THR A 120 -23.74 -4.39 18.80
CA THR A 120 -22.68 -3.68 18.07
C THR A 120 -22.87 -3.76 16.56
N ILE A 121 -23.22 -4.95 16.04
CA ILE A 121 -23.50 -5.14 14.61
C ILE A 121 -24.73 -4.32 14.20
N GLU A 122 -25.81 -4.34 14.97
CA GLU A 122 -27.03 -3.58 14.67
C GLU A 122 -26.77 -2.07 14.63
N ASN A 123 -25.99 -1.53 15.58
CA ASN A 123 -25.61 -0.12 15.60
C ASN A 123 -24.63 0.23 14.46
N GLY A 124 -23.65 -0.65 14.21
CA GLY A 124 -22.67 -0.47 13.14
C GLY A 124 -23.31 -0.42 11.76
N ILE A 125 -24.31 -1.25 11.49
CA ILE A 125 -25.07 -1.23 10.22
C ILE A 125 -25.74 0.13 10.00
N LYS A 126 -26.38 0.70 11.04
CA LYS A 126 -27.02 2.02 10.93
C LYS A 126 -26.01 3.09 10.55
N ILE A 127 -24.89 3.15 11.27
CA ILE A 127 -23.82 4.13 11.03
C ILE A 127 -23.24 3.99 9.62
N VAL A 128 -22.92 2.77 9.20
CA VAL A 128 -22.30 2.49 7.89
C VAL A 128 -23.27 2.81 6.75
N ASN A 129 -24.55 2.48 6.87
CA ASN A 129 -25.54 2.82 5.84
C ASN A 129 -25.69 4.34 5.67
N GLU A 130 -25.72 5.11 6.76
CA GLU A 130 -25.71 6.58 6.67
C GLU A 130 -24.47 7.13 5.96
N MET A 131 -23.29 6.53 6.22
CA MET A 131 -22.06 6.88 5.54
C MET A 131 -22.13 6.55 4.05
N LEU A 132 -22.64 5.37 3.68
CA LEU A 132 -22.79 4.93 2.28
C LEU A 132 -23.77 5.83 1.51
N GLU A 133 -24.91 6.17 2.11
CA GLU A 133 -25.89 7.10 1.52
C GLU A 133 -25.30 8.49 1.29
N SER A 134 -24.43 8.95 2.18
CA SER A 134 -23.73 10.23 2.04
C SER A 134 -22.63 10.15 0.99
N ALA A 135 -21.87 9.05 0.96
CA ALA A 135 -20.82 8.80 -0.02
C ALA A 135 -21.37 8.79 -1.45
N ALA A 136 -22.56 8.19 -1.66
CA ALA A 136 -23.19 8.07 -2.97
C ALA A 136 -23.62 9.41 -3.59
N LYS A 137 -23.74 10.48 -2.78
CA LYS A 137 -24.13 11.82 -3.24
C LYS A 137 -22.94 12.61 -3.79
N LEU A 138 -21.71 12.23 -3.44
CA LEU A 138 -20.52 12.91 -3.91
C LEU A 138 -20.29 12.64 -5.39
N GLN A 139 -20.02 13.71 -6.14
CA GLN A 139 -19.62 13.64 -7.54
C GLN A 139 -18.09 13.65 -7.65
N LYS A 140 -17.58 12.99 -8.69
CA LYS A 140 -16.15 13.09 -9.02
C LYS A 140 -15.82 14.51 -9.49
N SER A 141 -14.67 15.02 -9.05
CA SER A 141 -14.01 16.22 -9.54
C SER A 141 -12.85 15.87 -10.47
N GLU A 142 -12.50 16.79 -11.36
CA GLU A 142 -11.30 16.69 -12.19
C GLU A 142 -10.01 16.81 -11.33
N GLY A 143 -8.99 16.05 -11.73
CA GLY A 143 -7.62 16.11 -11.26
C GLY A 143 -6.63 15.78 -12.37
N ASP A 144 -5.36 15.66 -12.02
CA ASP A 144 -4.30 15.22 -12.94
C ASP A 144 -3.27 14.34 -12.21
N PHE A 145 -2.20 13.95 -12.90
CA PHE A 145 -1.18 13.06 -12.33
C PHE A 145 -0.40 13.70 -11.17
N SER A 146 -0.47 15.03 -10.97
CA SER A 146 0.10 15.69 -9.79
C SER A 146 -0.63 15.32 -8.50
N ASP A 147 -1.87 14.85 -8.61
CA ASP A 147 -2.69 14.40 -7.49
C ASP A 147 -2.39 12.96 -7.03
N LEU A 148 -1.56 12.23 -7.78
CA LEU A 148 -1.24 10.84 -7.44
C LEU A 148 -0.15 10.75 -6.38
N ILE A 149 -0.35 9.78 -5.48
CA ILE A 149 0.69 9.21 -4.64
C ILE A 149 0.75 7.74 -5.03
N LEU A 150 1.69 7.42 -5.93
CA LEU A 150 1.87 6.10 -6.50
C LEU A 150 2.72 5.22 -5.58
N GLY A 151 2.15 4.14 -5.04
CA GLY A 151 2.90 3.07 -4.40
C GLY A 151 3.52 2.13 -5.44
N THR A 152 4.78 1.74 -5.25
CA THR A 152 5.47 0.77 -6.12
C THR A 152 5.87 -0.46 -5.34
N GLU A 153 5.65 -1.63 -5.94
CA GLU A 153 5.86 -2.90 -5.24
C GLU A 153 6.36 -4.03 -6.14
N CYS A 154 7.05 -5.00 -5.54
CA CYS A 154 7.47 -6.24 -6.16
C CYS A 154 7.12 -7.43 -5.26
N GLY A 155 6.37 -8.40 -5.79
CA GLY A 155 6.10 -9.64 -5.05
C GLY A 155 7.07 -10.74 -5.43
N GLY A 156 6.53 -11.82 -6.00
CA GLY A 156 7.30 -12.93 -6.53
C GLY A 156 8.18 -12.54 -7.72
N SER A 157 9.30 -11.86 -7.46
CA SER A 157 10.31 -11.50 -8.46
C SER A 157 10.89 -12.73 -9.16
N ASP A 158 11.23 -12.56 -10.42
CA ASP A 158 11.93 -13.49 -11.28
C ASP A 158 13.10 -12.78 -11.99
N SER A 159 13.86 -13.53 -12.79
CA SER A 159 14.96 -13.01 -13.61
C SER A 159 14.53 -11.93 -14.62
N TYR A 160 13.26 -11.91 -15.04
CA TYR A 160 12.73 -10.90 -15.97
C TYR A 160 12.30 -9.60 -15.30
N SER A 161 12.10 -9.61 -13.98
CA SER A 161 11.54 -8.48 -13.23
C SER A 161 12.37 -7.21 -13.41
N GLY A 162 13.70 -7.32 -13.29
CA GLY A 162 14.64 -6.21 -13.49
C GLY A 162 14.84 -5.80 -14.96
N LEU A 163 14.30 -6.55 -15.92
CA LEU A 163 14.47 -6.34 -17.35
C LEU A 163 13.21 -5.85 -18.07
N SER A 164 12.04 -5.98 -17.42
CA SER A 164 10.73 -5.66 -18.00
C SER A 164 9.84 -4.82 -17.06
N ALA A 165 9.14 -5.46 -16.13
CA ALA A 165 8.15 -4.86 -15.26
C ALA A 165 8.73 -3.71 -14.41
N ASN A 166 9.88 -3.91 -13.76
CA ASN A 166 10.45 -2.88 -12.90
C ASN A 166 10.95 -1.65 -13.69
N PRO A 167 11.66 -1.80 -14.82
CA PRO A 167 11.96 -0.67 -15.71
C PRO A 167 10.72 0.05 -16.25
N ALA A 168 9.66 -0.68 -16.64
CA ALA A 168 8.41 -0.07 -17.11
C ALA A 168 7.70 0.72 -16.01
N LEU A 169 7.62 0.16 -14.80
CA LEU A 169 7.13 0.86 -13.62
C LEU A 169 8.02 2.07 -13.27
N GLY A 170 9.34 1.96 -13.39
CA GLY A 170 10.25 3.09 -13.23
C GLY A 170 9.98 4.23 -14.20
N SER A 171 9.66 3.91 -15.44
CA SER A 171 9.25 4.87 -16.47
C SER A 171 7.94 5.57 -16.11
N LEU A 172 6.97 4.85 -15.50
CA LEU A 172 5.75 5.44 -14.96
C LEU A 172 6.06 6.33 -13.75
N SER A 173 6.90 5.88 -12.83
CA SER A 173 7.35 6.67 -11.66
C SER A 173 7.94 8.00 -12.08
N ASP A 174 8.83 8.00 -13.07
CA ASP A 174 9.40 9.24 -13.63
C ASP A 174 8.31 10.15 -14.22
N PHE A 175 7.37 9.60 -14.98
CA PHE A 175 6.25 10.37 -15.53
C PHE A 175 5.37 11.01 -14.44
N VAL A 176 5.00 10.26 -13.40
CA VAL A 176 4.20 10.79 -12.27
C VAL A 176 4.93 11.93 -11.57
N ILE A 177 6.24 11.77 -11.34
CA ILE A 177 7.07 12.80 -10.70
C ILE A 177 7.17 14.05 -11.58
N ASP A 178 7.39 13.88 -12.88
CA ASP A 178 7.50 14.99 -13.83
C ASP A 178 6.17 15.76 -13.98
N GLU A 179 5.02 15.10 -13.82
CA GLU A 179 3.70 15.73 -13.74
C GLU A 179 3.41 16.35 -12.36
N GLY A 180 4.34 16.26 -11.38
CA GLY A 180 4.23 16.90 -10.06
C GLY A 180 3.61 16.03 -8.97
N GLY A 181 3.48 14.72 -9.20
CA GLY A 181 2.97 13.73 -8.25
C GLY A 181 4.02 13.26 -7.25
N ALA A 182 3.66 12.24 -6.46
CA ALA A 182 4.58 11.56 -5.55
C ALA A 182 4.65 10.06 -5.87
N VAL A 183 5.82 9.48 -5.61
CA VAL A 183 6.07 8.04 -5.78
C VAL A 183 6.72 7.49 -4.52
N ILE A 184 6.28 6.32 -4.08
CA ILE A 184 6.84 5.60 -2.94
C ILE A 184 7.62 4.40 -3.44
N LEU A 185 8.92 4.37 -3.16
CA LEU A 185 9.74 3.16 -3.16
C LEU A 185 9.71 2.58 -1.75
N ALA A 186 9.49 1.28 -1.63
CA ALA A 186 9.47 0.56 -0.35
C ALA A 186 10.58 -0.52 -0.33
N GLU A 187 10.40 -1.56 0.48
CA GLU A 187 11.20 -2.80 0.43
C GLU A 187 12.67 -2.63 0.84
N THR A 188 12.93 -2.17 2.07
CA THR A 188 14.29 -1.93 2.57
C THR A 188 15.22 -3.13 2.37
N THR A 189 14.70 -4.35 2.56
CA THR A 189 15.46 -5.59 2.36
C THR A 189 15.82 -5.87 0.90
N GLU A 190 15.04 -5.36 -0.05
CA GLU A 190 15.24 -5.48 -1.50
C GLU A 190 16.14 -4.38 -2.07
N LEU A 191 16.75 -3.56 -1.19
CA LEU A 191 17.69 -2.50 -1.57
C LEU A 191 19.11 -2.79 -1.05
N ILE A 192 19.31 -3.94 -0.40
CA ILE A 192 20.61 -4.37 0.13
C ILE A 192 21.59 -4.58 -1.04
N GLY A 193 22.69 -3.84 -1.02
CA GLY A 193 23.68 -3.79 -2.11
C GLY A 193 23.41 -2.72 -3.18
N CYS A 194 22.28 -2.01 -3.11
CA CYS A 194 21.94 -0.89 -4.00
C CYS A 194 21.88 0.46 -3.28
N GLU A 195 22.37 0.55 -2.05
CA GLU A 195 22.31 1.74 -1.19
C GLU A 195 22.97 2.93 -1.88
N ALA A 196 24.15 2.72 -2.46
CA ALA A 196 24.91 3.76 -3.15
C ALA A 196 24.21 4.27 -4.42
N ILE A 197 23.50 3.40 -5.13
CA ILE A 197 22.75 3.78 -6.34
C ILE A 197 21.60 4.70 -5.96
N LEU A 198 20.87 4.37 -4.91
CA LEU A 198 19.76 5.18 -4.42
C LEU A 198 20.25 6.47 -3.74
N ALA A 199 21.26 6.39 -2.87
CA ALA A 199 21.82 7.53 -2.15
C ALA A 199 22.44 8.57 -3.09
N LYS A 200 23.05 8.16 -4.21
CA LYS A 200 23.57 9.09 -5.23
C LYS A 200 22.47 9.97 -5.86
N ARG A 201 21.21 9.54 -5.80
CA ARG A 201 20.05 10.28 -6.29
C ARG A 201 19.42 11.16 -5.21
N ALA A 202 19.90 11.12 -3.98
CA ALA A 202 19.35 11.91 -2.89
C ALA A 202 19.48 13.42 -3.14
N LYS A 203 18.46 14.18 -2.73
CA LYS A 203 18.45 15.64 -2.83
C LYS A 203 19.63 16.30 -2.10
N ASN A 204 20.12 15.70 -1.03
CA ASN A 204 21.24 16.17 -0.23
C ASN A 204 21.88 15.02 0.58
N ASP A 205 22.99 15.32 1.24
CA ASP A 205 23.75 14.35 2.05
C ASP A 205 22.95 13.80 3.25
N GLU A 206 22.01 14.58 3.80
CA GLU A 206 21.16 14.12 4.90
C GLU A 206 20.23 12.98 4.43
N ILE A 207 19.56 13.17 3.29
CA ILE A 207 18.70 12.14 2.69
C ILE A 207 19.55 10.94 2.23
N ALA A 208 20.73 11.17 1.66
CA ALA A 208 21.67 10.10 1.30
C ALA A 208 22.03 9.25 2.53
N LYS A 209 22.38 9.91 3.64
CA LYS A 209 22.72 9.24 4.90
C LYS A 209 21.53 8.42 5.44
N LYS A 210 20.30 8.94 5.37
CA LYS A 210 19.10 8.21 5.80
C LYS A 210 18.91 6.90 5.05
N VAL A 211 19.22 6.84 3.74
CA VAL A 211 19.17 5.59 2.96
C VAL A 211 20.07 4.53 3.57
N TYR A 212 21.35 4.86 3.77
CA TYR A 212 22.32 3.95 4.38
C TYR A 212 21.91 3.56 5.81
N ASP A 213 21.48 4.52 6.62
CA ASP A 213 21.11 4.27 8.01
C ASP A 213 19.93 3.27 8.11
N LYS A 214 18.90 3.38 7.25
CA LYS A 214 17.75 2.46 7.28
C LYS A 214 18.13 1.04 6.86
N ILE A 215 18.89 0.89 5.78
CA ILE A 215 19.29 -0.42 5.25
C ILE A 215 20.25 -1.11 6.24
N LEU A 216 21.23 -0.37 6.74
CA LEU A 216 22.19 -0.88 7.73
C LEU A 216 21.51 -1.22 9.06
N ALA A 217 20.56 -0.41 9.53
CA ALA A 217 19.79 -0.70 10.74
C ALA A 217 19.01 -2.01 10.61
N TYR A 218 18.40 -2.27 9.45
CA TYR A 218 17.70 -3.52 9.19
C TYR A 218 18.66 -4.72 9.21
N GLU A 219 19.81 -4.63 8.52
CA GLU A 219 20.83 -5.68 8.55
C GLU A 219 21.34 -5.95 9.98
N ASN A 220 21.59 -4.90 10.76
CA ASN A 220 22.06 -5.03 12.15
C ASN A 220 21.00 -5.65 13.07
N LEU A 221 19.72 -5.32 12.86
CA LEU A 221 18.62 -5.92 13.60
C LEU A 221 18.58 -7.44 13.36
N VAL A 222 18.65 -7.88 12.11
CA VAL A 222 18.63 -9.32 11.78
C VAL A 222 19.86 -10.03 12.36
N LYS A 223 21.05 -9.42 12.27
CA LYS A 223 22.27 -9.95 12.88
C LYS A 223 22.18 -10.07 14.41
N SER A 224 21.45 -9.17 15.06
CA SER A 224 21.23 -9.24 16.53
C SER A 224 20.45 -10.48 16.97
N PHE A 225 19.69 -11.09 16.05
CA PHE A 225 19.01 -12.37 16.25
C PHE A 225 19.83 -13.58 15.76
N HIS A 226 21.12 -13.39 15.48
CA HIS A 226 22.01 -14.42 14.91
C HIS A 226 21.53 -15.00 13.58
N ALA A 227 20.82 -14.19 12.79
CA ALA A 227 20.34 -14.55 11.45
C ALA A 227 21.06 -13.76 10.36
N ASP A 228 20.96 -14.23 9.11
CA ASP A 228 21.52 -13.58 7.93
C ASP A 228 20.43 -13.24 6.91
N ILE A 229 20.19 -11.94 6.73
CA ILE A 229 19.20 -11.45 5.76
C ILE A 229 19.68 -11.61 4.31
N ARG A 230 21.00 -11.56 4.06
CA ARG A 230 21.58 -11.66 2.71
C ARG A 230 21.52 -13.08 2.17
N GLY A 231 21.62 -14.08 3.04
CA GLY A 231 21.38 -15.48 2.70
C GLY A 231 19.91 -15.87 2.62
N ALA A 232 19.02 -15.14 3.32
CA ALA A 232 17.58 -15.43 3.34
C ALA A 232 16.79 -14.81 2.17
N ASN A 233 17.37 -13.82 1.49
CA ASN A 233 16.80 -13.17 0.31
C ASN A 233 17.84 -13.27 -0.83
N PRO A 234 17.55 -13.77 -2.04
CA PRO A 234 16.24 -14.10 -2.62
C PRO A 234 15.48 -15.23 -1.91
N SER A 235 14.14 -15.12 -1.84
CA SER A 235 13.31 -16.21 -1.29
C SER A 235 13.37 -17.47 -2.17
N PRO A 236 12.98 -18.67 -1.68
CA PRO A 236 12.95 -19.89 -2.51
C PRO A 236 12.15 -19.72 -3.80
N GLY A 237 11.08 -18.92 -3.74
CA GLY A 237 10.28 -18.60 -4.91
C GLY A 237 11.01 -17.74 -5.94
N ASN A 238 11.83 -16.79 -5.49
CA ASN A 238 12.63 -15.95 -6.36
C ASN A 238 13.79 -16.72 -7.02
N MET A 239 14.44 -17.60 -6.26
CA MET A 239 15.48 -18.49 -6.79
C MET A 239 14.92 -19.42 -7.87
N ALA A 240 13.73 -19.98 -7.65
CA ALA A 240 13.02 -20.75 -8.67
C ALA A 240 12.64 -19.91 -9.91
N GLY A 241 12.50 -18.59 -9.75
CA GLY A 241 12.32 -17.60 -10.82
C GLY A 241 13.62 -17.18 -11.52
N GLY A 242 14.78 -17.71 -11.10
CA GLY A 242 16.07 -17.52 -11.75
C GLY A 242 16.98 -16.44 -11.14
N LEU A 243 16.66 -15.88 -9.98
CA LEU A 243 17.53 -14.92 -9.28
C LEU A 243 18.60 -15.63 -8.45
N SER A 244 19.84 -15.14 -8.48
CA SER A 244 20.99 -15.81 -7.85
C SER A 244 21.45 -15.14 -6.55
N THR A 245 21.50 -13.81 -6.46
CA THR A 245 21.91 -13.09 -5.24
C THR A 245 20.98 -11.93 -4.89
N ILE A 246 21.09 -11.44 -3.65
CA ILE A 246 20.32 -10.27 -3.21
C ILE A 246 20.72 -9.01 -3.98
N GLU A 247 21.99 -8.86 -4.34
CA GLU A 247 22.48 -7.73 -5.12
C GLU A 247 21.87 -7.72 -6.53
N GLU A 248 21.78 -8.88 -7.19
CA GLU A 248 21.11 -9.02 -8.49
C GLU A 248 19.63 -8.62 -8.40
N LYS A 249 18.92 -9.15 -7.40
CA LYS A 249 17.51 -8.81 -7.16
C LYS A 249 17.33 -7.32 -6.86
N SER A 250 18.20 -6.76 -6.02
CA SER A 250 18.14 -5.36 -5.60
C SER A 250 18.41 -4.39 -6.76
N LEU A 251 19.30 -4.76 -7.68
CA LEU A 251 19.53 -4.01 -8.92
C LEU A 251 18.25 -3.94 -9.76
N GLY A 252 17.48 -5.03 -9.83
CA GLY A 252 16.17 -5.02 -10.46
C GLY A 252 15.13 -4.20 -9.68
N CYS A 253 15.14 -4.29 -8.35
CA CYS A 253 14.18 -3.62 -7.46
C CYS A 253 14.25 -2.10 -7.55
N VAL A 254 15.47 -1.52 -7.52
CA VAL A 254 15.67 -0.07 -7.48
C VAL A 254 15.15 0.64 -8.74
N TYR A 255 15.05 -0.06 -9.87
CA TYR A 255 14.51 0.52 -11.11
C TYR A 255 13.02 0.87 -11.03
N LYS A 256 12.23 0.28 -10.11
CA LYS A 256 10.82 0.69 -9.90
C LYS A 256 10.69 2.17 -9.50
N ALA A 257 11.72 2.71 -8.86
CA ALA A 257 11.79 4.10 -8.45
C ALA A 257 12.12 5.08 -9.59
N GLY A 258 12.25 4.59 -10.83
CA GLY A 258 12.68 5.40 -11.96
C GLY A 258 14.08 5.96 -11.75
N THR A 259 14.30 7.18 -12.21
CA THR A 259 15.60 7.87 -12.21
C THR A 259 15.59 9.23 -11.52
N ARG A 260 14.41 9.75 -11.13
CA ARG A 260 14.32 11.08 -10.48
C ARG A 260 14.94 11.13 -9.08
N THR A 261 15.18 12.35 -8.62
CA THR A 261 15.80 12.65 -7.31
C THR A 261 14.99 12.06 -6.17
N LEU A 262 15.67 11.39 -5.24
CA LEU A 262 15.11 10.94 -3.97
C LEU A 262 14.97 12.15 -3.04
N MET A 263 13.72 12.49 -2.73
CA MET A 263 13.36 13.71 -2.00
C MET A 263 13.33 13.50 -0.49
N ASP A 264 12.94 12.30 -0.04
CA ASP A 264 12.80 12.00 1.38
C ASP A 264 12.97 10.50 1.69
N VAL A 265 13.28 10.20 2.95
CA VAL A 265 13.31 8.84 3.51
C VAL A 265 12.49 8.86 4.79
N ILE A 266 11.42 8.07 4.84
CA ILE A 266 10.44 8.07 5.94
C ILE A 266 10.31 6.69 6.59
N ASP A 267 9.82 6.67 7.83
CA ASP A 267 9.51 5.45 8.54
C ASP A 267 8.20 4.79 8.09
N TYR A 268 8.03 3.53 8.48
CA TYR A 268 6.88 2.71 8.16
C TYR A 268 5.55 3.42 8.45
N ALA A 269 4.64 3.41 7.48
CA ALA A 269 3.29 4.00 7.56
C ALA A 269 3.22 5.51 7.87
N LYS A 270 4.35 6.24 7.77
CA LYS A 270 4.32 7.69 7.94
C LYS A 270 3.72 8.40 6.71
N PRO A 271 3.01 9.53 6.90
CA PRO A 271 2.41 10.26 5.79
C PRO A 271 3.46 10.79 4.79
N VAL A 272 3.21 10.57 3.51
CA VAL A 272 4.01 11.17 2.42
C VAL A 272 3.53 12.60 2.19
N VAL A 273 4.39 13.57 2.52
CA VAL A 273 4.10 15.00 2.38
C VAL A 273 4.85 15.65 1.21
N SER A 274 5.94 15.04 0.78
CA SER A 274 6.80 15.53 -0.30
C SER A 274 6.29 15.06 -1.67
N LYS A 275 6.35 15.95 -2.67
CA LYS A 275 6.27 15.55 -4.09
C LYS A 275 7.60 14.94 -4.53
N GLY A 276 7.58 14.15 -5.60
CA GLY A 276 8.75 13.41 -6.08
C GLY A 276 8.88 12.01 -5.47
N LEU A 277 10.09 11.45 -5.51
CA LEU A 277 10.37 10.10 -5.00
C LEU A 277 10.62 10.13 -3.48
N THR A 278 9.93 9.26 -2.74
CA THR A 278 10.14 9.02 -1.31
C THR A 278 10.47 7.54 -1.08
N PHE A 279 11.47 7.26 -0.26
CA PHE A 279 11.76 5.91 0.21
C PHE A 279 11.07 5.68 1.58
N MET A 280 10.13 4.76 1.65
CA MET A 280 9.50 4.33 2.90
C MET A 280 10.19 3.09 3.43
N ASN A 281 10.66 3.13 4.68
CA ASN A 281 11.28 1.98 5.33
C ASN A 281 10.23 0.91 5.66
N THR A 282 10.19 -0.16 4.86
CA THR A 282 9.29 -1.31 5.04
C THR A 282 10.07 -2.63 4.97
N PRO A 283 9.53 -3.73 5.51
CA PRO A 283 10.00 -5.06 5.16
C PRO A 283 9.69 -5.37 3.68
N GLY A 284 10.30 -6.43 3.13
CA GLY A 284 10.00 -6.93 1.78
C GLY A 284 8.78 -7.87 1.70
N ASN A 285 7.97 -7.99 2.75
CA ASN A 285 6.75 -8.80 2.73
C ASN A 285 5.62 -8.02 2.05
N ASP A 286 5.09 -8.57 0.95
CA ASP A 286 4.07 -7.97 0.09
C ASP A 286 2.99 -7.17 0.86
N ILE A 287 2.21 -7.85 1.70
CA ILE A 287 1.04 -7.21 2.33
C ILE A 287 1.46 -6.16 3.38
N GLU A 288 2.59 -6.36 4.07
CA GLU A 288 3.06 -5.43 5.11
C GLU A 288 3.52 -4.11 4.50
N GLN A 289 4.26 -4.14 3.38
CA GLN A 289 4.69 -2.92 2.70
C GLN A 289 3.52 -2.21 2.00
N LEU A 290 2.60 -2.97 1.38
CA LEU A 290 1.43 -2.39 0.73
C LEU A 290 0.57 -1.62 1.75
N SER A 291 0.33 -2.24 2.91
CA SER A 291 -0.39 -1.60 4.02
C SER A 291 0.32 -0.33 4.49
N ALA A 292 1.65 -0.32 4.54
CA ALA A 292 2.44 0.85 4.91
C ALA A 292 2.27 2.01 3.91
N MET A 293 2.39 1.72 2.60
CA MET A 293 2.22 2.73 1.55
C MET A 293 0.81 3.30 1.52
N VAL A 294 -0.20 2.44 1.67
CA VAL A 294 -1.61 2.84 1.78
C VAL A 294 -1.82 3.74 3.00
N ALA A 295 -1.26 3.38 4.16
CA ALA A 295 -1.31 4.20 5.37
C ALA A 295 -0.56 5.54 5.20
N GLY A 296 0.55 5.55 4.46
CA GLY A 296 1.30 6.75 4.10
C GLY A 296 0.59 7.68 3.11
N GLY A 297 -0.52 7.23 2.52
CA GLY A 297 -1.39 8.04 1.68
C GLY A 297 -1.39 7.67 0.20
N ALA A 298 -0.75 6.55 -0.20
CA ALA A 298 -0.86 6.05 -1.57
C ALA A 298 -2.34 5.94 -1.97
N ASN A 299 -2.70 6.51 -3.11
CA ASN A 299 -4.07 6.46 -3.63
C ASN A 299 -4.21 5.48 -4.82
N ILE A 300 -3.09 4.99 -5.34
CA ILE A 300 -2.96 3.90 -6.31
C ILE A 300 -1.65 3.16 -6.08
N CYS A 301 -1.63 1.85 -6.33
CA CYS A 301 -0.42 1.04 -6.27
C CYS A 301 -0.24 0.24 -7.55
N VAL A 302 1.02 0.03 -7.96
CA VAL A 302 1.39 -0.93 -9.01
C VAL A 302 2.28 -2.00 -8.40
N PHE A 303 1.82 -3.24 -8.51
CA PHE A 303 2.44 -4.43 -7.98
C PHE A 303 3.02 -5.28 -9.12
N THR A 304 4.34 -5.39 -9.16
CA THR A 304 5.04 -6.22 -10.15
C THR A 304 5.23 -7.65 -9.68
N THR A 305 5.14 -8.64 -10.57
CA THR A 305 5.34 -10.06 -10.20
C THR A 305 5.77 -10.91 -11.39
N GLY A 306 6.69 -11.84 -11.19
CA GLY A 306 7.05 -12.86 -12.19
C GLY A 306 6.34 -14.20 -11.99
N ARG A 307 5.71 -14.38 -10.83
CA ARG A 307 5.08 -15.66 -10.44
C ARG A 307 3.58 -15.55 -10.20
N GLY A 308 3.05 -14.34 -10.31
CA GLY A 308 1.67 -13.99 -10.01
C GLY A 308 1.38 -13.94 -8.52
N THR A 309 0.39 -13.15 -8.13
CA THR A 309 -0.04 -13.02 -6.74
C THR A 309 -1.53 -12.67 -6.67
N PRO A 310 -2.28 -13.22 -5.70
CA PRO A 310 -3.63 -12.78 -5.39
C PRO A 310 -3.67 -11.62 -4.37
N THR A 311 -2.61 -10.81 -4.25
CA THR A 311 -2.58 -9.67 -3.31
C THR A 311 -3.36 -8.45 -3.84
N GLY A 312 -4.06 -7.75 -2.95
CA GLY A 312 -4.71 -6.47 -3.19
C GLY A 312 -4.79 -5.58 -1.95
N SER A 313 -5.62 -4.53 -2.03
CA SER A 313 -5.91 -3.63 -0.90
C SER A 313 -7.41 -3.36 -0.83
N ALA A 314 -7.93 -3.25 0.39
CA ALA A 314 -9.33 -2.93 0.63
C ALA A 314 -9.74 -1.53 0.12
N ILE A 315 -8.79 -0.58 0.07
CA ILE A 315 -9.10 0.84 -0.18
C ILE A 315 -8.32 1.46 -1.33
N VAL A 316 -7.26 0.83 -1.82
CA VAL A 316 -6.44 1.36 -2.91
C VAL A 316 -6.47 0.42 -4.10
N PRO A 317 -6.75 0.91 -5.33
CA PRO A 317 -6.59 0.10 -6.53
C PRO A 317 -5.14 -0.37 -6.65
N THR A 318 -4.95 -1.69 -6.66
CA THR A 318 -3.64 -2.33 -6.83
C THR A 318 -3.58 -2.97 -8.21
N ILE A 319 -2.95 -2.27 -9.17
CA ILE A 319 -2.70 -2.79 -10.51
C ILE A 319 -1.64 -3.88 -10.41
N LYS A 320 -1.92 -5.08 -10.92
CA LYS A 320 -0.94 -6.16 -11.01
C LYS A 320 -0.33 -6.23 -12.41
N MET A 321 1.00 -6.21 -12.48
CA MET A 321 1.76 -6.27 -13.73
C MET A 321 2.73 -7.44 -13.72
N SER A 322 2.65 -8.33 -14.71
CA SER A 322 3.60 -9.45 -14.81
C SER A 322 4.91 -9.03 -15.49
N SER A 323 6.03 -9.63 -15.09
CA SER A 323 7.33 -9.48 -15.77
C SER A 323 7.55 -10.43 -16.95
N ASN A 324 6.68 -11.43 -17.11
CA ASN A 324 6.75 -12.38 -18.23
C ASN A 324 5.34 -12.72 -18.76
N THR A 325 5.27 -13.03 -20.05
CA THR A 325 4.01 -13.28 -20.76
C THR A 325 3.33 -14.56 -20.30
N PHE A 326 4.10 -15.59 -19.97
CA PHE A 326 3.58 -16.85 -19.42
C PHE A 326 2.77 -16.64 -18.13
N CYS A 327 3.27 -15.83 -17.19
CA CYS A 327 2.57 -15.48 -15.97
C CYS A 327 1.29 -14.69 -16.25
N TYR A 328 1.34 -13.73 -17.19
CA TYR A 328 0.16 -12.96 -17.60
C TYR A 328 -0.96 -13.86 -18.14
N GLU A 329 -0.60 -14.81 -19.00
CA GLU A 329 -1.57 -15.70 -19.66
C GLU A 329 -2.16 -16.70 -18.65
N ASN A 330 -1.32 -17.29 -17.80
CA ASN A 330 -1.78 -18.31 -16.83
C ASN A 330 -2.54 -17.74 -15.63
N MET A 331 -2.25 -16.51 -15.23
CA MET A 331 -2.91 -15.82 -14.11
C MET A 331 -3.66 -14.59 -14.61
N ASN A 332 -4.28 -14.70 -15.79
CA ASN A 332 -4.98 -13.59 -16.40
C ASN A 332 -6.16 -13.12 -15.55
N ASP A 333 -6.76 -13.95 -14.71
CA ASP A 333 -7.78 -13.53 -13.75
C ASP A 333 -7.25 -12.63 -12.64
N ALA A 334 -5.92 -12.60 -12.41
CA ALA A 334 -5.26 -11.77 -11.42
C ALA A 334 -4.40 -10.64 -12.01
N ILE A 335 -3.81 -10.78 -13.20
CA ILE A 335 -2.84 -9.80 -13.74
C ILE A 335 -3.48 -8.81 -14.73
N ASP A 336 -3.36 -7.52 -14.47
CA ASP A 336 -3.93 -6.45 -15.30
C ASP A 336 -3.07 -6.16 -16.55
N ILE A 337 -1.73 -6.12 -16.41
CA ILE A 337 -0.79 -5.71 -17.48
C ILE A 337 0.30 -6.77 -17.73
N ASN A 338 0.66 -6.96 -19.01
CA ASN A 338 1.76 -7.83 -19.44
C ASN A 338 3.03 -7.04 -19.81
N ALA A 339 4.00 -6.91 -18.90
CA ALA A 339 5.31 -6.35 -19.24
C ALA A 339 6.25 -7.38 -19.87
N GLY A 340 5.91 -8.68 -19.86
CA GLY A 340 6.65 -9.73 -20.56
C GLY A 340 6.77 -9.50 -22.07
N SER A 341 5.83 -8.76 -22.65
CA SER A 341 5.88 -8.28 -24.03
C SER A 341 7.15 -7.49 -24.39
N ILE A 342 7.86 -6.93 -23.39
CA ILE A 342 9.18 -6.30 -23.56
C ILE A 342 10.24 -7.35 -23.84
N ILE A 343 10.24 -8.45 -23.09
CA ILE A 343 11.18 -9.57 -23.27
C ILE A 343 10.93 -10.27 -24.61
N ASP A 344 9.66 -10.37 -25.01
CA ASP A 344 9.25 -10.96 -26.29
C ASP A 344 9.60 -10.08 -27.51
N GLY A 345 10.10 -8.85 -27.29
CA GLY A 345 10.41 -7.89 -28.35
C GLY A 345 9.18 -7.30 -29.05
N VAL A 346 7.99 -7.42 -28.44
CA VAL A 346 6.72 -6.95 -29.01
C VAL A 346 6.45 -5.49 -28.65
N LYS A 347 6.77 -5.07 -27.43
CA LYS A 347 6.59 -3.70 -26.94
C LYS A 347 7.88 -3.15 -26.37
N THR A 348 8.01 -1.84 -26.43
CA THR A 348 9.02 -1.07 -25.70
C THR A 348 8.57 -0.81 -24.26
N LYS A 349 9.52 -0.46 -23.41
CA LYS A 349 9.27 -0.03 -22.03
C LYS A 349 8.33 1.19 -21.98
N GLU A 350 8.48 2.11 -22.93
CA GLU A 350 7.64 3.30 -23.07
C GLU A 350 6.19 2.96 -23.45
N GLU A 351 5.97 1.97 -24.33
CA GLU A 351 4.61 1.51 -24.66
C GLU A 351 3.91 0.86 -23.47
N VAL A 352 4.61 0.03 -22.69
CA VAL A 352 4.04 -0.56 -21.45
C VAL A 352 3.76 0.52 -20.40
N ARG A 353 4.62 1.55 -20.27
CA ARG A 353 4.32 2.74 -19.46
C ARG A 353 3.03 3.41 -19.92
N ASP A 354 2.86 3.62 -21.22
CA ASP A 354 1.68 4.30 -21.76
C ASP A 354 0.41 3.49 -21.51
N GLU A 355 0.47 2.15 -21.55
CA GLU A 355 -0.63 1.27 -21.13
C GLU A 355 -0.99 1.42 -19.66
N LEU A 356 0.00 1.54 -18.77
CA LEU A 356 -0.25 1.83 -17.36
C LEU A 356 -0.91 3.19 -17.17
N ILE A 357 -0.44 4.22 -17.88
CA ILE A 357 -1.03 5.57 -17.82
C ILE A 357 -2.51 5.52 -18.27
N GLU A 358 -2.81 4.86 -19.39
CA GLU A 358 -4.19 4.72 -19.87
C GLU A 358 -5.06 3.91 -18.90
N LEU A 359 -4.51 2.83 -18.30
CA LEU A 359 -5.23 2.07 -17.28
C LEU A 359 -5.53 2.93 -16.04
N ILE A 360 -4.59 3.75 -15.58
CA ILE A 360 -4.81 4.69 -14.45
C ILE A 360 -5.93 5.67 -14.77
N VAL A 361 -5.99 6.20 -16.00
CA VAL A 361 -7.09 7.06 -16.45
C VAL A 361 -8.42 6.31 -16.39
N ARG A 362 -8.51 5.10 -16.94
CA ARG A 362 -9.75 4.29 -16.87
C ARG A 362 -10.15 3.92 -15.44
N ILE A 363 -9.17 3.62 -14.57
CA ILE A 363 -9.40 3.39 -13.15
C ILE A 363 -10.01 4.63 -12.48
N SER A 364 -9.51 5.82 -12.85
CA SER A 364 -10.05 7.09 -12.37
C SER A 364 -11.51 7.30 -12.81
N ASP A 365 -11.88 6.81 -13.99
CA ASP A 365 -13.25 6.84 -14.50
C ASP A 365 -14.16 5.76 -13.88
N GLY A 366 -13.58 4.73 -13.26
CA GLY A 366 -14.31 3.75 -12.45
C GLY A 366 -14.06 2.29 -12.85
N GLU A 367 -13.15 2.04 -13.80
CA GLU A 367 -12.67 0.67 -14.09
C GLU A 367 -12.07 0.08 -12.81
N LEU A 368 -12.50 -1.15 -12.48
CA LEU A 368 -11.96 -1.91 -11.36
C LEU A 368 -10.78 -2.74 -11.84
N VAL A 369 -9.69 -2.72 -11.09
CA VAL A 369 -8.57 -3.65 -11.30
C VAL A 369 -8.97 -5.05 -10.88
N LYS A 370 -8.27 -6.08 -11.37
CA LYS A 370 -8.53 -7.48 -11.00
C LYS A 370 -8.47 -7.71 -9.50
N ALA A 371 -7.62 -6.98 -8.77
CA ALA A 371 -7.60 -7.02 -7.30
C ALA A 371 -8.95 -6.67 -6.66
N GLU A 372 -9.61 -5.63 -7.17
CA GLU A 372 -10.90 -5.16 -6.65
C GLU A 372 -12.03 -6.11 -7.07
N LEU A 373 -12.00 -6.62 -8.31
CA LEU A 373 -12.97 -7.60 -8.81
C LEU A 373 -12.96 -8.90 -8.00
N ASN A 374 -11.77 -9.32 -7.57
CA ASN A 374 -11.56 -10.54 -6.79
C ASN A 374 -11.69 -10.33 -5.27
N GLU A 375 -12.10 -9.14 -4.82
CA GLU A 375 -12.25 -8.80 -3.40
C GLU A 375 -10.98 -9.06 -2.55
N GLN A 376 -9.81 -8.84 -3.15
CA GLN A 376 -8.50 -9.04 -2.51
C GLN A 376 -8.22 -7.89 -1.54
N ASN A 377 -8.80 -7.99 -0.35
CA ASN A 377 -8.79 -6.97 0.69
C ASN A 377 -7.70 -7.24 1.74
N ASP A 378 -6.47 -7.46 1.28
CA ASP A 378 -5.36 -7.85 2.15
C ASP A 378 -4.93 -6.69 3.07
N PHE A 379 -4.51 -7.06 4.28
CA PHE A 379 -4.00 -6.13 5.28
C PHE A 379 -3.05 -6.84 6.22
N SER A 380 -1.89 -6.23 6.47
CA SER A 380 -0.90 -6.77 7.40
C SER A 380 -0.03 -5.66 7.95
N VAL A 381 0.40 -5.82 9.21
CA VAL A 381 1.26 -4.82 9.88
C VAL A 381 2.60 -5.47 10.20
N TRP A 382 3.67 -4.78 9.83
CA TRP A 382 5.02 -5.19 10.20
C TRP A 382 5.18 -5.25 11.72
N ARG A 383 5.53 -6.42 12.24
CA ARG A 383 5.81 -6.65 13.67
C ARG A 383 7.21 -6.17 14.05
N LEU A 384 7.30 -5.34 15.08
CA LEU A 384 8.59 -4.91 15.63
C LEU A 384 9.01 -5.71 16.87
N ALA A 385 8.07 -6.39 17.53
CA ALA A 385 8.34 -7.19 18.72
C ALA A 385 7.56 -8.50 18.76
N THR A 386 8.09 -9.47 19.51
CA THR A 386 7.33 -10.63 19.98
C THR A 386 6.19 -10.18 20.89
N THR A 387 5.09 -10.92 20.89
CA THR A 387 3.97 -10.65 21.80
C THR A 387 4.36 -10.94 23.25
N CYS A 388 3.82 -10.17 24.20
CA CYS A 388 3.96 -10.45 25.63
C CYS A 388 3.04 -11.56 26.14
#